data_AF-A0A941N483-F1
#
_entry.id   AF-A0A941N483-F1
#
_cell.length_a   1.000
_cell.length_b   1.000
_cell.length_c   1.000
_cell.angle_alpha   90.00
_cell.angle_beta   90.00
_cell.angle_gamma   90.00
#
_symmetry.space_group_name_H-M   'P 1'
#
loop_
_entity.id
_entity.type
_entity.pdbx_description
1 polymer ?
#
loop_
_entity_poly.entity_id
_entity_poly.type
_entity_poly.pdbx_seq_one_letter_code
_entity_poly.pdbx_strand_id
1 'polypeptide(L)'
;MNQFSGQPEDDKVSGQSTQNVFQLFSNLRRELDSSRAEPWTEIENWIAKAKPFIRRYSPDDIDDFESLTKTPQWLSLPRLFQHADPVGSDRRSAEADKAERTANSATARDAKAKILRFLDSLIELQRHSMNVPPSNTAGRIEMAANHAKTMEPDPRNVFVVHGRNHKAVIALRDFLRRIGLNPLEWPDVVAATGKGSPYIGEVLEIGFQMARAIVVLMTGDDEAQLRIGLRGKEEPRFETELTPQPRPNVLIEAGMALGIDAKRTILVELGELRQVSDLLGRHSIRMNDTPEKRKELANRLQTAGCSVNLLGDDWIRNAGNSFQDALNTHGKYSITAANNSDLHFSDDVFWSYETVGGERVFTAHCPQCRTALVREIDFVKCGKCGFQEILCRRKPSKMPS
;
A
#
# COMPACT_ATOMS: atom_id res chain seq x y z
N MET A 1 48.30 -43.93 17.11
CA MET A 1 47.30 -44.72 17.84
C MET A 1 46.06 -43.85 18.03
N ASN A 2 44.97 -44.28 17.37
CA ASN A 2 43.53 -44.06 17.58
C ASN A 2 43.05 -43.01 18.61
N GLN A 3 42.26 -42.01 18.18
CA GLN A 3 40.77 -41.97 18.09
C GLN A 3 40.07 -41.81 19.46
N PHE A 4 39.29 -40.74 19.65
CA PHE A 4 37.83 -40.77 19.41
C PHE A 4 37.20 -39.38 19.67
N SER A 5 36.40 -38.97 18.70
CA SER A 5 35.48 -37.84 18.64
C SER A 5 34.22 -38.08 19.47
N GLY A 6 33.69 -37.05 20.12
CA GLY A 6 32.31 -37.00 20.63
C GLY A 6 31.67 -35.68 20.26
N GLN A 7 30.78 -35.68 19.27
CA GLN A 7 29.78 -34.62 19.05
C GLN A 7 28.51 -34.98 19.84
N PRO A 8 27.71 -34.01 20.33
CA PRO A 8 26.44 -34.29 20.95
C PRO A 8 25.35 -34.59 19.90
N GLU A 9 24.51 -35.56 20.23
CA GLU A 9 23.30 -35.97 19.52
C GLU A 9 22.20 -34.90 19.68
N ASP A 10 21.85 -34.15 18.62
CA ASP A 10 20.72 -33.20 18.63
C ASP A 10 19.64 -33.46 17.55
N ASP A 11 19.78 -34.50 16.72
CA ASP A 11 18.94 -34.66 15.51
C ASP A 11 17.68 -35.54 15.64
N LYS A 12 17.32 -36.03 16.83
CA LYS A 12 16.11 -36.90 16.99
C LYS A 12 14.85 -36.17 17.45
N VAL A 13 14.91 -34.89 17.82
CA VAL A 13 13.78 -34.17 18.45
C VAL A 13 12.89 -33.43 17.45
N SER A 14 13.38 -33.06 16.27
CA SER A 14 12.66 -32.21 15.31
C SER A 14 11.49 -32.92 14.59
N GLY A 15 11.63 -34.21 14.24
CA GLY A 15 10.61 -34.95 13.49
C GLY A 15 9.34 -35.29 14.30
N GLN A 16 9.46 -35.50 15.62
CA GLN A 16 8.30 -35.74 16.49
C GLN A 16 7.44 -34.48 16.67
N SER A 17 8.05 -33.29 16.63
CA SER A 17 7.33 -32.03 16.81
C SER A 17 6.37 -31.73 15.64
N THR A 18 6.81 -31.91 14.40
CA THR A 18 6.01 -31.61 13.20
C THR A 18 4.83 -32.57 13.01
N GLN A 19 5.04 -33.86 13.29
CA GLN A 19 3.98 -34.87 13.23
C GLN A 19 2.89 -34.62 14.28
N ASN A 20 3.28 -34.12 15.46
CA ASN A 20 2.35 -33.72 16.52
C ASN A 20 1.51 -32.49 16.13
N VAL A 21 2.09 -31.51 15.43
CA VAL A 21 1.37 -30.31 14.95
C VAL A 21 0.40 -30.64 13.82
N PHE A 22 0.80 -31.47 12.85
CA PHE A 22 -0.08 -31.93 11.78
C PHE A 22 -1.32 -32.65 12.35
N GLN A 23 -1.12 -33.53 13.34
CA GLN A 23 -2.21 -34.26 13.97
C GLN A 23 -3.13 -33.32 14.76
N LEU A 24 -2.57 -32.29 15.41
CA LEU A 24 -3.33 -31.27 16.13
C LEU A 24 -4.27 -30.50 15.20
N PHE A 25 -3.76 -29.95 14.10
CA PHE A 25 -4.61 -29.21 13.14
C PHE A 25 -5.64 -30.11 12.46
N SER A 26 -5.26 -31.35 12.13
CA SER A 26 -6.19 -32.35 11.59
C SER A 26 -7.34 -32.66 12.55
N ASN A 27 -7.06 -32.71 13.86
CA ASN A 27 -8.08 -32.92 14.88
C ASN A 27 -8.99 -31.69 15.04
N LEU A 28 -8.42 -30.48 15.08
CA LEU A 28 -9.19 -29.23 15.14
C LEU A 28 -10.14 -29.08 13.94
N ARG A 29 -9.66 -29.40 12.74
CA ARG A 29 -10.46 -29.40 11.50
C ARG A 29 -11.59 -30.40 11.55
N ARG A 30 -11.35 -31.63 12.04
CA ARG A 30 -12.40 -32.65 12.19
C ARG A 30 -13.46 -32.25 13.22
N GLU A 31 -13.02 -31.68 14.35
CA GLU A 31 -13.92 -31.18 15.39
C GLU A 31 -14.84 -30.08 14.85
N LEU A 32 -14.29 -29.10 14.13
CA LEU A 32 -15.07 -28.05 13.48
C LEU A 32 -16.02 -28.64 12.43
N ASP A 33 -15.55 -29.55 11.58
CA ASP A 33 -16.38 -30.14 10.53
C ASP A 33 -17.62 -30.84 11.12
N SER A 34 -17.44 -31.53 12.26
CA SER A 34 -18.52 -32.21 12.98
C SER A 34 -19.47 -31.28 13.77
N SER A 35 -19.10 -30.03 14.04
CA SER A 35 -19.96 -29.09 14.79
C SER A 35 -21.12 -28.58 13.93
N ARG A 36 -22.20 -28.09 14.55
CA ARG A 36 -23.25 -27.42 13.77
C ARG A 36 -22.82 -26.00 13.44
N ALA A 37 -23.25 -25.50 12.28
CA ALA A 37 -23.06 -24.09 11.95
C ALA A 37 -23.96 -23.17 12.80
N GLU A 38 -25.07 -23.72 13.32
CA GLU A 38 -26.02 -23.01 14.19
C GLU A 38 -26.36 -23.84 15.44
N PRO A 39 -26.50 -23.18 16.61
CA PRO A 39 -26.24 -21.75 16.85
C PRO A 39 -24.75 -21.40 16.74
N TRP A 40 -24.43 -20.18 16.28
CA TRP A 40 -23.04 -19.75 16.07
C TRP A 40 -22.16 -19.85 17.33
N THR A 41 -22.78 -19.88 18.52
CA THR A 41 -22.12 -20.14 19.80
C THR A 41 -21.33 -21.45 19.84
N GLU A 42 -21.73 -22.49 19.08
CA GLU A 42 -20.92 -23.71 18.96
C GLU A 42 -19.58 -23.43 18.26
N ILE A 43 -19.60 -22.58 17.24
CA ILE A 43 -18.40 -22.16 16.51
C ILE A 43 -17.54 -21.23 17.38
N GLU A 44 -18.14 -20.30 18.13
CA GLU A 44 -17.42 -19.43 19.07
C GLU A 44 -16.68 -20.22 20.15
N ASN A 45 -17.32 -21.24 20.72
CA ASN A 45 -16.67 -22.13 21.69
C ASN A 45 -15.50 -22.90 21.06
N TRP A 46 -15.67 -23.38 19.83
CA TRP A 46 -14.58 -24.01 19.09
C TRP A 46 -13.44 -23.02 18.79
N ILE A 47 -13.75 -21.78 18.38
CA ILE A 47 -12.76 -20.72 18.12
C ILE A 47 -11.93 -20.44 19.38
N ALA A 48 -12.58 -20.29 20.55
CA ALA A 48 -11.92 -20.05 21.82
C ALA A 48 -10.93 -21.18 22.18
N LYS A 49 -11.28 -22.43 21.85
CA LYS A 49 -10.41 -23.60 22.04
C LYS A 49 -9.27 -23.66 21.02
N ALA A 50 -9.52 -23.33 19.76
CA ALA A 50 -8.54 -23.44 18.67
C ALA A 50 -7.49 -22.30 18.71
N LYS A 51 -7.90 -21.10 19.10
CA LYS A 51 -7.08 -19.87 19.05
C LYS A 51 -5.71 -19.99 19.72
N PRO A 52 -5.56 -20.56 20.93
CA PRO A 52 -4.24 -20.71 21.57
C PRO A 52 -3.28 -21.62 20.79
N PHE A 53 -3.82 -22.65 20.12
CA PHE A 53 -3.00 -23.58 19.33
C PHE A 53 -2.53 -22.93 18.03
N ILE A 54 -3.40 -22.20 17.35
CA ILE A 54 -3.04 -21.46 16.14
C ILE A 54 -1.99 -20.41 16.47
N ARG A 55 -2.19 -19.62 17.54
CA ARG A 55 -1.19 -18.63 17.99
C ARG A 55 0.18 -19.26 18.31
N ARG A 56 0.22 -20.47 18.86
CA ARG A 56 1.46 -21.14 19.25
C ARG A 56 2.20 -21.76 18.06
N TYR A 57 1.48 -22.36 17.12
CA TYR A 57 2.07 -23.20 16.07
C TYR A 57 2.02 -22.56 14.66
N SER A 58 1.21 -21.52 14.49
CA SER A 58 1.03 -20.73 13.27
C SER A 58 0.88 -19.24 13.64
N PRO A 59 1.89 -18.62 14.27
CA PRO A 59 1.81 -17.23 14.71
C PRO A 59 1.62 -16.24 13.56
N ASP A 60 2.14 -16.54 12.37
CA ASP A 60 2.02 -15.68 11.19
C ASP A 60 0.58 -15.67 10.60
N ASP A 61 -0.19 -16.73 10.85
CA ASP A 61 -1.57 -16.90 10.35
C ASP A 61 -2.64 -16.47 11.37
N ILE A 62 -2.25 -15.95 12.55
CA ILE A 62 -3.20 -15.64 13.63
C ILE A 62 -4.14 -14.49 13.28
N ASP A 63 -3.65 -13.47 12.58
CA ASP A 63 -4.47 -12.30 12.21
C ASP A 63 -5.53 -12.68 11.16
N ASP A 64 -5.18 -13.56 10.22
CA ASP A 64 -6.12 -14.14 9.26
C ASP A 64 -7.17 -14.99 9.96
N PHE A 65 -6.77 -15.83 10.92
CA PHE A 65 -7.70 -16.60 11.74
C PHE A 65 -8.65 -15.69 12.53
N GLU A 66 -8.15 -14.64 13.19
CA GLU A 66 -8.96 -13.68 13.93
C GLU A 66 -9.92 -12.90 13.03
N SER A 67 -9.51 -12.58 11.80
CA SER A 67 -10.36 -11.95 10.79
C SER A 67 -11.50 -12.88 10.33
N LEU A 68 -11.19 -14.14 10.02
CA LEU A 68 -12.14 -15.14 9.53
C LEU A 68 -13.16 -15.61 10.58
N THR A 69 -12.81 -15.50 11.85
CA THR A 69 -13.62 -16.01 12.98
C THR A 69 -14.50 -14.95 13.64
N LYS A 70 -14.53 -13.72 13.12
CA LYS A 70 -15.46 -12.67 13.58
C LYS A 70 -16.91 -13.15 13.44
N THR A 71 -17.73 -12.81 14.44
CA THR A 71 -19.17 -13.08 14.41
C THR A 71 -19.79 -12.51 13.12
N PRO A 72 -20.49 -13.33 12.32
CA PRO A 72 -21.09 -12.87 11.08
C PRO A 72 -22.13 -11.76 11.31
N GLN A 73 -22.29 -10.90 10.31
CA GLN A 73 -23.38 -9.93 10.31
C GLN A 73 -24.70 -10.63 9.96
N TRP A 74 -25.56 -10.79 10.97
CA TRP A 74 -26.86 -11.42 10.81
C TRP A 74 -27.85 -10.47 10.12
N LEU A 75 -28.62 -11.02 9.19
CA LEU A 75 -29.79 -10.34 8.66
C LEU A 75 -30.84 -10.26 9.79
N SER A 76 -31.43 -9.07 9.96
CA SER A 76 -32.60 -8.87 10.81
C SER A 76 -33.65 -8.10 10.02
N LEU A 77 -34.83 -8.69 9.82
CA LEU A 77 -35.90 -8.08 9.05
C LEU A 77 -36.86 -7.30 9.97
N PRO A 78 -37.26 -6.05 9.61
CA PRO A 78 -38.22 -5.28 10.39
C PRO A 78 -39.59 -5.98 10.44
N ARG A 79 -40.17 -6.11 11.64
CA ARG A 79 -41.57 -6.53 11.79
C ARG A 79 -42.49 -5.34 11.57
N LEU A 80 -43.30 -5.35 10.52
CA LEU A 80 -44.32 -4.32 10.29
C LEU A 80 -45.57 -4.65 11.11
N PHE A 81 -45.80 -3.90 12.19
CA PHE A 81 -47.08 -3.91 12.91
C PHE A 81 -48.11 -3.11 12.10
N GLN A 82 -48.82 -3.74 11.17
CA GLN A 82 -49.97 -3.12 10.49
C GLN A 82 -51.27 -3.45 11.24
N HIS A 83 -51.90 -2.44 11.83
CA HIS A 83 -53.13 -2.50 12.62
C HIS A 83 -54.43 -2.80 11.83
N ALA A 84 -54.39 -3.58 10.75
CA ALA A 84 -55.57 -3.76 9.88
C ALA A 84 -55.98 -5.20 9.55
N ASP A 85 -55.15 -6.22 9.79
CA ASP A 85 -55.52 -7.63 9.51
C ASP A 85 -54.64 -8.61 10.32
N PRO A 86 -55.15 -9.20 11.43
CA PRO A 86 -54.39 -10.10 12.28
C PRO A 86 -53.86 -11.35 11.55
N VAL A 87 -54.65 -11.92 10.64
CA VAL A 87 -54.29 -13.17 9.95
C VAL A 87 -53.25 -12.90 8.85
N GLY A 88 -53.38 -11.78 8.15
CA GLY A 88 -52.40 -11.32 7.16
C GLY A 88 -51.06 -10.89 7.78
N SER A 89 -51.10 -10.25 8.96
CA SER A 89 -49.89 -9.85 9.69
C SER A 89 -49.10 -11.05 10.22
N ASP A 90 -49.79 -12.10 10.68
CA ASP A 90 -49.14 -13.32 11.19
C ASP A 90 -48.42 -14.09 10.09
N ARG A 91 -49.04 -14.22 8.90
CA ARG A 91 -48.43 -14.88 7.75
C ARG A 91 -47.20 -14.14 7.24
N ARG A 92 -47.27 -12.82 7.11
CA ARG A 92 -46.12 -11.98 6.68
C ARG A 92 -44.99 -12.00 7.70
N SER A 93 -45.31 -12.00 8.99
CA SER A 93 -44.32 -12.12 10.06
C SER A 93 -43.64 -13.49 10.06
N ALA A 94 -44.41 -14.58 9.84
CA ALA A 94 -43.87 -15.93 9.73
C ALA A 94 -43.00 -16.12 8.48
N GLU A 95 -43.36 -15.50 7.35
CA GLU A 95 -42.55 -15.49 6.13
C GLU A 95 -41.23 -14.72 6.32
N ALA A 96 -41.28 -13.56 6.99
CA ALA A 96 -40.08 -12.80 7.35
C ALA A 96 -39.18 -13.60 8.32
N ASP A 97 -39.74 -14.24 9.34
CA ASP A 97 -39.00 -15.09 10.28
C ASP A 97 -38.33 -16.27 9.57
N LYS A 98 -39.03 -16.89 8.60
CA LYS A 98 -38.48 -17.99 7.79
C LYS A 98 -37.36 -17.50 6.88
N ALA A 99 -37.52 -16.35 6.23
CA ALA A 99 -36.53 -15.76 5.34
C ALA A 99 -35.26 -15.36 6.13
N GLU A 100 -35.43 -14.72 7.29
CA GLU A 100 -34.34 -14.34 8.20
C GLU A 100 -33.55 -15.56 8.65
N ARG A 101 -34.24 -16.60 9.16
CA ARG A 101 -33.59 -17.86 9.57
C ARG A 101 -32.82 -18.49 8.42
N THR A 102 -33.44 -18.61 7.25
CA THR A 102 -32.80 -19.24 6.08
C THR A 102 -31.53 -18.49 5.65
N ALA A 103 -31.58 -17.16 5.64
CA ALA A 103 -30.43 -16.32 5.29
C ALA A 103 -29.31 -16.43 6.35
N ASN A 104 -29.65 -16.36 7.63
CA ASN A 104 -28.67 -16.47 8.73
C ASN A 104 -28.04 -17.87 8.79
N SER A 105 -28.81 -18.93 8.56
CA SER A 105 -28.28 -20.30 8.43
C SER A 105 -27.31 -20.44 7.27
N ALA A 106 -27.56 -19.74 6.14
CA ALA A 106 -26.64 -19.73 5.02
C ALA A 106 -25.34 -18.98 5.35
N THR A 107 -25.44 -17.79 5.95
CA THR A 107 -24.29 -17.01 6.41
C THR A 107 -23.43 -17.79 7.40
N ALA A 108 -24.04 -18.50 8.36
CA ALA A 108 -23.33 -19.32 9.34
C ALA A 108 -22.57 -20.48 8.67
N ARG A 109 -23.21 -21.17 7.71
CA ARG A 109 -22.57 -22.25 6.94
C ARG A 109 -21.39 -21.74 6.12
N ASP A 110 -21.54 -20.59 5.46
CA ASP A 110 -20.49 -20.00 4.63
C ASP A 110 -19.31 -19.52 5.48
N ALA A 111 -19.56 -18.93 6.64
CA ALA A 111 -18.53 -18.53 7.59
C ALA A 111 -17.77 -19.76 8.12
N LYS A 112 -18.47 -20.81 8.55
CA LYS A 112 -17.86 -22.09 8.95
C LYS A 112 -16.98 -22.69 7.83
N ALA A 113 -17.47 -22.69 6.60
CA ALA A 113 -16.74 -23.23 5.44
C ALA A 113 -15.44 -22.44 5.14
N LYS A 114 -15.40 -21.13 5.40
CA LYS A 114 -14.17 -20.33 5.29
C LYS A 114 -13.12 -20.77 6.33
N ILE A 115 -13.53 -20.99 7.58
CA ILE A 115 -12.63 -21.46 8.65
C ILE A 115 -12.11 -22.87 8.33
N LEU A 116 -12.95 -23.77 7.82
CA LEU A 116 -12.51 -25.12 7.40
C LEU A 116 -11.45 -25.06 6.31
N ARG A 117 -11.62 -24.23 5.28
CA ARG A 117 -10.63 -24.05 4.20
C ARG A 117 -9.30 -23.52 4.72
N PHE A 118 -9.35 -22.58 5.65
CA PHE A 118 -8.14 -22.07 6.32
C PHE A 118 -7.38 -23.19 7.04
N LEU A 119 -8.07 -24.04 7.80
CA LEU A 119 -7.44 -25.20 8.45
C LEU A 119 -6.89 -26.20 7.43
N ASP A 120 -7.59 -26.45 6.33
CA ASP A 120 -7.10 -27.33 5.26
C ASP A 120 -5.78 -26.78 4.67
N SER A 121 -5.64 -25.46 4.50
CA SER A 121 -4.38 -24.82 4.09
C SER A 121 -3.25 -25.04 5.11
N LEU A 122 -3.51 -24.87 6.41
CA LEU A 122 -2.51 -25.13 7.46
C LEU A 122 -2.07 -26.60 7.48
N ILE A 123 -3.02 -27.53 7.32
CA ILE A 123 -2.73 -28.96 7.26
C ILE A 123 -1.87 -29.29 6.02
N GLU A 124 -2.13 -28.66 4.88
CA GLU A 124 -1.37 -28.87 3.65
C GLU A 124 0.08 -28.39 3.76
N LEU A 125 0.29 -27.23 4.39
CA LEU A 125 1.63 -26.69 4.68
C LEU A 125 2.44 -27.67 5.56
N GLN A 126 1.81 -28.22 6.59
CA GLN A 126 2.44 -29.22 7.46
C GLN A 126 2.71 -30.54 6.71
N ARG A 127 1.82 -30.97 5.81
CA ARG A 127 2.02 -32.17 4.98
C ARG A 127 3.20 -32.05 4.03
N HIS A 128 3.38 -30.88 3.41
CA HIS A 128 4.53 -30.60 2.55
C HIS A 128 5.85 -30.66 3.33
N SER A 129 5.84 -30.23 4.60
CA SER A 129 7.00 -30.37 5.49
C SER A 129 7.36 -31.82 5.82
N MET A 130 6.37 -32.74 5.86
CA MET A 130 6.58 -34.17 6.19
C MET A 130 6.96 -35.07 5.00
N ASN A 131 6.66 -34.68 3.75
CA ASN A 131 6.85 -35.53 2.55
C ASN A 131 8.20 -35.37 1.84
N VAL A 132 9.20 -34.76 2.49
CA VAL A 132 10.55 -34.64 1.93
C VAL A 132 11.35 -35.93 2.24
N PRO A 133 11.72 -36.75 1.24
CA PRO A 133 12.50 -37.98 1.49
C PRO A 133 13.93 -37.64 1.95
N PRO A 134 14.59 -38.53 2.73
CA PRO A 134 15.95 -38.29 3.21
C PRO A 134 16.94 -38.51 2.07
N SER A 135 17.05 -37.52 1.19
CA SER A 135 18.23 -37.36 0.33
C SER A 135 19.34 -36.74 1.17
N ASN A 136 20.59 -37.03 0.82
CA ASN A 136 21.85 -36.59 1.45
C ASN A 136 22.11 -35.07 1.29
N THR A 137 21.03 -34.30 1.38
CA THR A 137 20.90 -32.87 1.20
C THR A 137 21.08 -32.14 2.52
N ALA A 138 21.04 -32.82 3.68
CA ALA A 138 21.24 -32.18 4.99
C ALA A 138 22.59 -31.45 5.09
N GLY A 139 23.70 -32.07 4.66
CA GLY A 139 25.01 -31.39 4.64
C GLY A 139 25.13 -30.25 3.61
N ARG A 140 24.29 -30.25 2.56
CA ARG A 140 24.28 -29.19 1.52
C ARG A 140 23.27 -28.09 1.80
N ILE A 141 22.15 -28.39 2.46
CA ILE A 141 21.13 -27.47 2.93
C ILE A 141 21.56 -26.82 4.23
N GLU A 142 22.26 -27.49 5.16
CA GLU A 142 22.89 -26.80 6.28
C GLU A 142 23.96 -25.83 5.80
N MET A 143 24.78 -26.20 4.81
CA MET A 143 25.73 -25.25 4.22
C MET A 143 25.03 -24.10 3.47
N ALA A 144 23.94 -24.37 2.75
CA ALA A 144 23.19 -23.35 2.00
C ALA A 144 22.25 -22.50 2.86
N ALA A 145 21.70 -23.03 3.95
CA ALA A 145 20.86 -22.33 4.92
C ALA A 145 21.71 -21.59 5.95
N ASN A 146 22.89 -22.11 6.33
CA ASN A 146 23.91 -21.31 7.02
C ASN A 146 24.50 -20.24 6.10
N HIS A 147 24.56 -20.44 4.77
CA HIS A 147 24.87 -19.37 3.80
C HIS A 147 23.71 -18.37 3.60
N ALA A 148 22.46 -18.81 3.57
CA ALA A 148 21.31 -17.92 3.39
C ALA A 148 21.00 -17.10 4.65
N LYS A 149 21.39 -17.60 5.83
CA LYS A 149 21.37 -16.85 7.09
C LYS A 149 22.60 -15.93 7.27
N THR A 150 23.53 -15.92 6.31
CA THR A 150 24.77 -15.09 6.35
C THR A 150 25.08 -14.30 5.08
N MET A 151 24.31 -14.43 3.99
CA MET A 151 24.42 -13.48 2.88
C MET A 151 23.58 -12.25 3.19
N GLU A 152 24.19 -11.36 3.97
CA GLU A 152 23.87 -9.94 3.99
C GLU A 152 23.47 -9.46 2.57
N PRO A 153 22.37 -8.70 2.41
CA PRO A 153 21.95 -8.21 1.10
C PRO A 153 23.11 -7.52 0.38
N ASP A 154 23.23 -7.66 -0.96
CA ASP A 154 24.28 -6.98 -1.73
C ASP A 154 24.31 -5.51 -1.28
N PRO A 155 25.46 -5.00 -0.78
CA PRO A 155 25.55 -3.66 -0.22
C PRO A 155 25.22 -2.56 -1.25
N ARG A 156 25.09 -2.89 -2.53
CA ARG A 156 24.65 -1.96 -3.56
C ARG A 156 23.14 -1.91 -3.73
N ASN A 157 22.40 -2.95 -3.32
CA ASN A 157 20.96 -3.02 -3.58
C ASN A 157 20.20 -1.95 -2.78
N VAL A 158 19.34 -1.20 -3.47
CA VAL A 158 18.47 -0.19 -2.86
C VAL A 158 17.04 -0.43 -3.32
N PHE A 159 16.09 -0.56 -2.40
CA PHE A 159 14.68 -0.60 -2.74
C PHE A 159 14.13 0.83 -2.74
N VAL A 160 13.41 1.20 -3.80
CA VAL A 160 12.84 2.55 -3.94
C VAL A 160 11.32 2.48 -3.85
N VAL A 161 10.77 3.01 -2.75
CA VAL A 161 9.33 3.26 -2.58
C VAL A 161 9.01 4.60 -3.24
N HIS A 162 8.03 4.64 -4.13
CA HIS A 162 7.70 5.86 -4.88
C HIS A 162 6.26 5.91 -5.38
N GLY A 163 5.80 7.12 -5.69
CA GLY A 163 4.50 7.35 -6.31
C GLY A 163 4.53 7.34 -7.85
N ARG A 164 3.65 8.14 -8.46
CA ARG A 164 3.44 8.29 -9.92
C ARG A 164 4.28 9.38 -10.57
N ASN A 165 5.04 10.20 -9.83
CA ASN A 165 5.99 11.13 -10.43
C ASN A 165 7.21 10.38 -11.02
N HIS A 166 7.02 9.78 -12.18
CA HIS A 166 8.04 8.95 -12.84
C HIS A 166 9.31 9.73 -13.18
N LYS A 167 9.23 11.04 -13.43
CA LYS A 167 10.44 11.86 -13.65
C LYS A 167 11.31 11.90 -12.40
N ALA A 168 10.71 12.07 -11.22
CA ALA A 168 11.43 12.05 -9.94
C ALA A 168 12.06 10.67 -9.68
N VAL A 169 11.33 9.60 -9.99
CA VAL A 169 11.81 8.21 -9.85
C VAL A 169 13.00 7.95 -10.76
N ILE A 170 12.92 8.37 -12.02
CA ILE A 170 14.02 8.24 -12.99
C ILE A 170 15.24 9.02 -12.51
N ALA A 171 15.07 10.28 -12.08
CA ALA A 171 16.17 11.10 -11.55
C ALA A 171 16.84 10.44 -10.33
N LEU A 172 16.04 9.88 -9.41
CA LEU A 172 16.56 9.18 -8.24
C LEU A 172 17.32 7.90 -8.63
N ARG A 173 16.74 7.05 -9.48
CA ARG A 173 17.38 5.79 -9.90
C ARG A 173 18.68 6.05 -10.66
N ASP A 174 18.71 7.06 -11.53
CA ASP A 174 19.93 7.43 -12.25
C ASP A 174 21.01 7.93 -11.30
N PHE A 175 20.64 8.79 -10.34
CA PHE A 175 21.57 9.21 -9.29
C PHE A 175 22.14 8.01 -8.52
N LEU A 176 21.28 7.09 -8.05
CA LEU A 176 21.71 5.88 -7.33
C LEU A 176 22.68 5.03 -8.16
N ARG A 177 22.40 4.81 -9.45
CA ARG A 177 23.29 4.06 -10.36
C ARG A 177 24.65 4.75 -10.54
N ARG A 178 24.68 6.08 -10.62
CA ARG A 178 25.91 6.87 -10.77
C ARG A 178 26.84 6.79 -9.57
N ILE A 179 26.28 6.65 -8.38
CA ILE A 179 27.05 6.41 -7.15
C ILE A 179 27.30 4.90 -6.91
N GLY A 180 27.17 4.07 -7.95
CA GLY A 180 27.52 2.64 -7.91
C GLY A 180 26.51 1.74 -7.21
N LEU A 181 25.30 2.23 -6.93
CA LEU A 181 24.24 1.43 -6.31
C LEU A 181 23.32 0.80 -7.36
N ASN A 182 22.55 -0.19 -6.92
CA ASN A 182 21.64 -0.98 -7.73
C ASN A 182 20.20 -0.78 -7.23
N PRO A 183 19.43 0.17 -7.79
CA PRO A 183 18.00 0.25 -7.53
C PRO A 183 17.32 -1.03 -8.00
N LEU A 184 16.63 -1.73 -7.11
CA LEU A 184 15.93 -2.95 -7.46
C LEU A 184 14.79 -2.64 -8.46
N GLU A 185 14.72 -3.41 -9.54
CA GLU A 185 13.65 -3.31 -10.52
C GLU A 185 12.45 -4.16 -10.08
N TRP A 186 11.25 -3.61 -10.26
CA TRP A 186 10.02 -4.26 -9.79
C TRP A 186 9.82 -5.70 -10.28
N PRO A 187 10.03 -6.04 -11.57
CA PRO A 187 9.89 -7.41 -12.05
C PRO A 187 10.84 -8.40 -11.37
N ASP A 188 12.04 -7.98 -10.99
CA ASP A 188 13.02 -8.83 -10.32
C ASP A 188 12.57 -9.16 -8.90
N VAL A 189 11.99 -8.17 -8.20
CA VAL A 189 11.43 -8.36 -6.85
C VAL A 189 10.19 -9.24 -6.89
N VAL A 190 9.31 -9.04 -7.89
CA VAL A 190 8.15 -9.93 -8.12
C VAL A 190 8.62 -11.36 -8.40
N ALA A 191 9.61 -11.54 -9.27
CA ALA A 191 10.16 -12.86 -9.57
C ALA A 191 10.77 -13.54 -8.35
N ALA A 192 11.42 -12.77 -7.46
CA ALA A 192 11.99 -13.26 -6.20
C ALA A 192 10.93 -13.80 -5.23
N THR A 193 9.65 -13.45 -5.38
CA THR A 193 8.57 -14.08 -4.60
C THR A 193 8.33 -15.55 -4.97
N GLY A 194 8.79 -15.98 -6.15
CA GLY A 194 8.52 -17.32 -6.70
C GLY A 194 7.06 -17.55 -7.12
N LYS A 195 6.22 -16.51 -7.11
CA LYS A 195 4.79 -16.57 -7.45
C LYS A 195 4.51 -15.85 -8.77
N GLY A 196 3.62 -16.41 -9.58
CA GLY A 196 3.16 -15.74 -10.81
C GLY A 196 2.24 -14.54 -10.56
N SER A 197 1.60 -14.47 -9.39
CA SER A 197 0.72 -13.37 -8.98
C SER A 197 0.77 -13.19 -7.45
N PRO A 198 1.89 -12.66 -6.91
CA PRO A 198 2.03 -12.41 -5.47
C PRO A 198 1.12 -11.27 -5.00
N TYR A 199 0.80 -11.27 -3.70
CA TYR A 199 0.20 -10.11 -3.06
C TYR A 199 1.23 -8.97 -2.95
N ILE A 200 0.77 -7.71 -3.05
CA ILE A 200 1.68 -6.55 -3.09
C ILE A 200 2.56 -6.45 -1.83
N GLY A 201 2.01 -6.80 -0.65
CA GLY A 201 2.75 -6.83 0.61
C GLY A 201 3.92 -7.82 0.57
N GLU A 202 3.75 -8.98 -0.06
CA GLU A 202 4.80 -9.98 -0.19
C GLU A 202 5.95 -9.49 -1.08
N VAL A 203 5.62 -8.76 -2.15
CA VAL A 203 6.64 -8.14 -3.02
C VAL A 203 7.41 -7.06 -2.25
N LEU A 204 6.73 -6.27 -1.42
CA LEU A 204 7.36 -5.26 -0.57
C LEU A 204 8.29 -5.90 0.46
N GLU A 205 7.83 -6.95 1.17
CA GLU A 205 8.63 -7.68 2.14
C GLU A 205 9.91 -8.27 1.51
N ILE A 206 9.77 -8.95 0.37
CA ILE A 206 10.91 -9.48 -0.39
C ILE A 206 11.83 -8.35 -0.86
N GLY A 207 11.28 -7.25 -1.35
CA GLY A 207 12.05 -6.07 -1.74
C GLY A 207 12.87 -5.48 -0.60
N PHE A 208 12.28 -5.38 0.60
CA PHE A 208 12.96 -4.91 1.80
C PHE A 208 14.04 -5.88 2.30
N GLN A 209 13.84 -7.19 2.13
CA GLN A 209 14.86 -8.20 2.44
C GLN A 209 16.03 -8.17 1.46
N MET A 210 15.76 -7.98 0.16
CA MET A 210 16.78 -7.97 -0.89
C MET A 210 17.65 -6.71 -0.92
N ALA A 211 17.17 -5.62 -0.33
CA ALA A 211 17.86 -4.34 -0.34
C ALA A 211 18.75 -4.13 0.88
N ARG A 212 19.86 -3.43 0.69
CA ARG A 212 20.67 -2.90 1.80
C ARG A 212 20.04 -1.68 2.43
N ALA A 213 19.47 -0.78 1.63
CA ALA A 213 18.76 0.40 2.11
C ALA A 213 17.42 0.57 1.37
N ILE A 214 16.48 1.24 2.04
CA ILE A 214 15.18 1.60 1.49
C ILE A 214 15.14 3.12 1.34
N VAL A 215 14.86 3.60 0.13
CA VAL A 215 14.65 5.03 -0.13
C VAL A 215 13.17 5.26 -0.39
N VAL A 216 12.54 6.05 0.46
CA VAL A 216 11.14 6.48 0.28
C VAL A 216 11.17 7.85 -0.40
N LEU A 217 10.81 7.87 -1.68
CA LEU A 217 10.68 9.08 -2.47
C LEU A 217 9.25 9.63 -2.35
N MET A 218 9.12 10.70 -1.57
CA MET A 218 7.91 11.46 -1.35
C MET A 218 7.84 12.64 -2.31
N THR A 219 6.82 12.64 -3.16
CA THR A 219 6.51 13.69 -4.15
C THR A 219 5.06 14.15 -3.96
N GLY A 220 4.74 15.35 -4.45
CA GLY A 220 3.39 15.95 -4.35
C GLY A 220 2.41 15.39 -5.37
N ASP A 221 2.24 14.07 -5.39
CA ASP A 221 1.46 13.37 -6.42
C ASP A 221 -0.05 13.53 -6.28
N ASP A 222 -0.53 13.59 -5.04
CA ASP A 222 -1.93 13.84 -4.70
C ASP A 222 -2.03 15.21 -4.01
N GLU A 223 -3.22 15.81 -3.94
CA GLU A 223 -3.48 17.02 -3.16
C GLU A 223 -4.46 16.73 -2.02
N ALA A 224 -4.29 17.39 -0.89
CA ALA A 224 -5.22 17.28 0.24
C ALA A 224 -5.42 18.58 0.99
N GLN A 225 -6.59 18.66 1.65
CA GLN A 225 -6.98 19.70 2.58
C GLN A 225 -7.93 19.13 3.64
N LEU A 226 -8.05 19.79 4.78
CA LEU A 226 -9.04 19.45 5.79
C LEU A 226 -10.44 19.78 5.26
N ARG A 227 -11.40 18.89 5.54
CA ARG A 227 -12.81 19.13 5.23
C ARG A 227 -13.29 20.40 5.94
N ILE A 228 -14.05 21.24 5.23
CA ILE A 228 -14.46 22.56 5.72
C ILE A 228 -15.15 22.49 7.10
N GLY A 229 -16.01 21.51 7.32
CA GLY A 229 -16.72 21.33 8.60
C GLY A 229 -15.87 20.83 9.78
N LEU A 230 -14.61 20.46 9.54
CA LEU A 230 -13.66 20.04 10.59
C LEU A 230 -12.62 21.11 10.92
N ARG A 231 -12.65 22.26 10.23
CA ARG A 231 -11.69 23.36 10.43
C ARG A 231 -12.01 24.12 11.72
N GLY A 232 -10.99 24.36 12.53
CA GLY A 232 -11.04 25.27 13.67
C GLY A 232 -11.10 26.75 13.25
N LYS A 233 -11.06 27.63 14.25
CA LYS A 233 -11.03 29.10 14.03
C LYS A 233 -9.72 29.57 13.40
N GLU A 234 -8.63 28.86 13.71
CA GLU A 234 -7.29 29.14 13.24
C GLU A 234 -6.68 27.84 12.75
N GLU A 235 -6.51 27.72 11.44
CA GLU A 235 -5.91 26.56 10.79
C GLU A 235 -4.70 27.01 9.98
N PRO A 236 -3.61 26.23 9.95
CA PRO A 236 -2.49 26.55 9.09
C PRO A 236 -2.89 26.37 7.62
N ARG A 237 -2.18 27.07 6.72
CA ARG A 237 -2.50 27.12 5.29
C ARG A 237 -2.70 25.74 4.66
N PHE A 238 -1.86 24.76 5.04
CA PHE A 238 -1.96 23.41 4.50
C PHE A 238 -3.25 22.68 4.91
N GLU A 239 -3.86 23.00 6.06
CA GLU A 239 -5.18 22.45 6.43
C GLU A 239 -6.33 23.10 5.65
N THR A 240 -6.17 24.36 5.23
CA THR A 240 -7.26 25.14 4.59
C THR A 240 -7.27 25.14 3.08
N GLU A 241 -6.12 24.92 2.44
CA GLU A 241 -5.92 24.94 0.99
C GLU A 241 -5.51 23.56 0.48
N LEU A 242 -5.83 23.24 -0.78
CA LEU A 242 -5.25 22.07 -1.44
C LEU A 242 -3.73 22.22 -1.46
N THR A 243 -3.06 21.26 -0.83
CA THR A 243 -1.61 21.21 -0.75
C THR A 243 -1.10 19.87 -1.26
N PRO A 244 0.03 19.86 -1.99
CA PRO A 244 0.60 18.62 -2.50
C PRO A 244 1.00 17.68 -1.35
N GLN A 245 0.78 16.39 -1.53
CA GLN A 245 1.15 15.35 -0.57
C GLN A 245 1.60 14.07 -1.30
N PRO A 246 2.39 13.21 -0.62
CA PRO A 246 2.63 11.86 -1.10
C PRO A 246 1.33 11.08 -1.25
N ARG A 247 1.30 10.15 -2.22
CA ARG A 247 0.16 9.24 -2.35
C ARG A 247 -0.03 8.44 -1.06
N PRO A 248 -1.26 8.15 -0.62
CA PRO A 248 -1.51 7.35 0.57
C PRO A 248 -0.77 6.01 0.60
N ASN A 249 -0.63 5.34 -0.56
CA ASN A 249 0.13 4.10 -0.67
C ASN A 249 1.61 4.29 -0.28
N VAL A 250 2.23 5.38 -0.74
CA VAL A 250 3.63 5.71 -0.41
C VAL A 250 3.78 5.96 1.10
N LEU A 251 2.78 6.59 1.73
CA LEU A 251 2.79 6.81 3.18
C LEU A 251 2.66 5.49 3.96
N ILE A 252 1.80 4.57 3.51
CA ILE A 252 1.64 3.23 4.13
C ILE A 252 2.93 2.42 3.97
N GLU A 253 3.50 2.38 2.76
CA GLU A 253 4.75 1.67 2.46
C GLU A 253 5.94 2.26 3.21
N ALA A 254 5.98 3.59 3.40
CA ALA A 254 6.96 4.25 4.25
C ALA A 254 6.82 3.82 5.72
N GLY A 255 5.58 3.71 6.22
CA GLY A 255 5.29 3.17 7.54
C GLY A 255 5.79 1.74 7.70
N MET A 256 5.54 0.87 6.70
CA MET A 256 6.04 -0.50 6.68
C MET A 256 7.57 -0.55 6.71
N ALA A 257 8.24 0.20 5.84
CA ALA A 257 9.70 0.26 5.78
C ALA A 257 10.33 0.73 7.10
N LEU A 258 9.76 1.77 7.71
CA LEU A 258 10.19 2.28 9.01
C LEU A 258 9.91 1.29 10.16
N GLY A 259 8.81 0.55 10.09
CA GLY A 259 8.47 -0.48 11.08
C GLY A 259 9.40 -1.69 11.02
N ILE A 260 9.82 -2.08 9.81
CA ILE A 260 10.74 -3.20 9.58
C ILE A 260 12.17 -2.80 9.97
N ASP A 261 12.68 -1.70 9.40
CA ASP A 261 14.02 -1.23 9.71
C ASP A 261 14.19 0.27 9.45
N ALA A 262 13.93 1.03 10.51
CA ALA A 262 14.13 2.48 10.52
C ALA A 262 15.59 2.91 10.31
N LYS A 263 16.59 2.07 10.59
CA LYS A 263 18.01 2.48 10.49
C LYS A 263 18.48 2.57 9.05
N ARG A 264 17.96 1.70 8.18
CA ARG A 264 18.29 1.68 6.74
C ARG A 264 17.22 2.27 5.83
N THR A 265 16.19 2.90 6.41
CA THR A 265 15.13 3.60 5.68
C THR A 265 15.42 5.10 5.62
N ILE A 266 15.52 5.65 4.42
CA ILE A 266 15.86 7.05 4.15
C ILE A 266 14.66 7.73 3.51
N LEU A 267 14.17 8.79 4.16
CA LEU A 267 13.08 9.62 3.67
C LEU A 267 13.62 10.73 2.77
N VAL A 268 13.12 10.80 1.54
CA VAL A 268 13.49 11.81 0.54
C VAL A 268 12.23 12.55 0.11
N GLU A 269 12.21 13.86 0.30
CA GLU A 269 11.12 14.75 -0.10
C GLU A 269 11.53 15.53 -1.33
N LEU A 270 10.63 15.63 -2.31
CA LEU A 270 10.83 16.50 -3.46
C LEU A 270 9.67 17.50 -3.56
N GLY A 271 10.00 18.77 -3.33
CA GLY A 271 9.05 19.89 -3.38
C GLY A 271 8.51 20.29 -2.01
N GLU A 272 7.50 21.16 -2.01
CA GLU A 272 6.77 21.53 -0.81
C GLU A 272 5.61 20.54 -0.60
N LEU A 273 5.72 19.74 0.46
CA LEU A 273 4.73 18.72 0.79
C LEU A 273 3.96 19.09 2.05
N ARG A 274 2.70 18.67 2.08
CA ARG A 274 1.86 18.67 3.27
C ARG A 274 2.57 17.91 4.38
N GLN A 275 2.57 18.50 5.58
CA GLN A 275 3.21 17.88 6.73
C GLN A 275 2.43 16.65 7.19
N VAL A 276 3.17 15.58 7.48
CA VAL A 276 2.65 14.38 8.14
C VAL A 276 3.27 14.34 9.52
N SER A 277 2.47 14.62 10.56
CA SER A 277 2.98 14.85 11.92
C SER A 277 3.82 13.68 12.46
N ASP A 278 3.41 12.43 12.19
CA ASP A 278 4.15 11.22 12.58
C ASP A 278 5.53 11.08 11.89
N LEU A 279 5.75 11.78 10.77
CA LEU A 279 7.05 11.83 10.08
C LEU A 279 7.92 13.03 10.50
N LEU A 280 7.36 14.06 11.15
CA LEU A 280 8.11 15.27 11.56
C LEU A 280 9.23 14.97 12.57
N GLY A 281 9.11 13.87 13.33
CA GLY A 281 10.16 13.40 14.24
C GLY A 281 11.35 12.74 13.55
N ARG A 282 11.32 12.57 12.22
CA ARG A 282 12.38 11.92 11.43
C ARG A 282 13.02 12.90 10.47
N HIS A 283 14.36 12.84 10.37
CA HIS A 283 15.08 13.64 9.39
C HIS A 283 14.80 13.14 7.97
N SER A 284 14.17 13.96 7.14
CA SER A 284 14.09 13.77 5.69
C SER A 284 15.19 14.54 4.96
N ILE A 285 15.45 14.16 3.71
CA ILE A 285 16.27 14.94 2.78
C ILE A 285 15.31 15.64 1.82
N ARG A 286 15.23 16.97 1.90
CA ARG A 286 14.58 17.78 0.87
C ARG A 286 15.49 17.87 -0.34
N MET A 287 15.22 17.02 -1.32
CA MET A 287 16.05 16.81 -2.49
C MET A 287 15.88 17.96 -3.49
N ASN A 288 16.99 18.32 -4.14
CA ASN A 288 17.05 19.21 -5.29
C ASN A 288 18.29 18.84 -6.11
N ASP A 289 18.61 19.62 -7.16
CA ASP A 289 19.75 19.33 -8.01
C ASP A 289 21.11 19.77 -7.47
N THR A 290 21.17 20.36 -6.28
CA THR A 290 22.43 20.87 -5.73
C THR A 290 23.41 19.73 -5.37
N PRO A 291 24.72 19.92 -5.59
CA PRO A 291 25.75 18.98 -5.15
C PRO A 291 25.66 18.62 -3.67
N GLU A 292 25.28 19.58 -2.83
CA GLU A 292 25.16 19.44 -1.38
C GLU A 292 24.10 18.41 -1.02
N LYS A 293 22.92 18.46 -1.66
CA LYS A 293 21.84 17.49 -1.41
C LYS A 293 22.15 16.10 -1.98
N ARG A 294 22.83 16.04 -3.12
CA ARG A 294 23.33 14.77 -3.68
C ARG A 294 24.36 14.11 -2.74
N LYS A 295 25.30 14.90 -2.20
CA LYS A 295 26.23 14.45 -1.15
C LYS A 295 25.51 14.00 0.12
N GLU A 296 24.51 14.75 0.56
CA GLU A 296 23.72 14.40 1.75
C GLU A 296 23.06 13.02 1.60
N LEU A 297 22.40 12.75 0.47
CA LEU A 297 21.79 11.46 0.19
C LEU A 297 22.81 10.33 0.10
N ALA A 298 23.93 10.55 -0.61
CA ALA A 298 25.02 9.59 -0.68
C ALA A 298 25.57 9.22 0.71
N ASN A 299 25.79 10.21 1.58
CA ASN A 299 26.30 9.97 2.93
C ASN A 299 25.29 9.19 3.80
N ARG A 300 23.99 9.46 3.66
CA ARG A 300 22.96 8.69 4.38
C ARG A 300 22.88 7.25 3.88
N LEU A 301 23.00 7.03 2.57
CA LEU A 301 23.07 5.68 1.98
C LEU A 301 24.30 4.92 2.49
N GLN A 302 25.46 5.57 2.54
CA GLN A 302 26.67 4.97 3.12
C GLN A 302 26.48 4.64 4.61
N THR A 303 25.83 5.52 5.37
CA THR A 303 25.50 5.29 6.80
C THR A 303 24.52 4.12 6.98
N ALA A 304 23.59 3.93 6.03
CA ALA A 304 22.70 2.78 5.95
C ALA A 304 23.41 1.48 5.49
N GLY A 305 24.74 1.53 5.31
CA GLY A 305 25.55 0.37 4.95
C GLY A 305 25.67 0.12 3.45
N CYS A 306 25.29 1.08 2.59
CA CYS A 306 25.46 0.93 1.15
C CYS A 306 26.92 1.12 0.70
N SER A 307 27.34 0.34 -0.29
CA SER A 307 28.66 0.46 -0.92
C SER A 307 28.67 1.60 -1.96
N VAL A 308 28.56 2.84 -1.48
CA VAL A 308 28.53 4.05 -2.31
C VAL A 308 29.90 4.33 -2.95
N ASN A 309 29.93 4.52 -4.26
CA ASN A 309 31.09 4.95 -5.02
C ASN A 309 31.01 6.45 -5.34
N LEU A 310 31.85 7.25 -4.68
CA LEU A 310 31.96 8.70 -4.91
C LEU A 310 33.26 9.09 -5.61
N LEU A 311 33.96 8.14 -6.25
CA LEU A 311 35.19 8.44 -6.96
C LEU A 311 34.91 9.31 -8.20
N GLY A 312 35.67 10.40 -8.32
CA GLY A 312 35.49 11.39 -9.37
C GLY A 312 34.32 12.35 -9.12
N ASP A 313 34.13 13.29 -10.04
CA ASP A 313 33.11 14.35 -9.90
C ASP A 313 31.91 14.16 -10.84
N ASP A 314 31.89 13.12 -11.69
CA ASP A 314 30.87 12.93 -12.74
C ASP A 314 29.45 12.80 -12.18
N TRP A 315 29.32 12.12 -11.05
CA TRP A 315 28.05 11.94 -10.33
C TRP A 315 27.48 13.26 -9.76
N ILE A 316 28.32 14.29 -9.61
CA ILE A 316 27.92 15.66 -9.21
C ILE A 316 27.76 16.56 -10.44
N ARG A 317 28.74 16.56 -11.36
CA ARG A 317 28.84 17.54 -12.45
C ARG A 317 27.91 17.24 -13.62
N ASN A 318 27.70 15.96 -13.92
CA ASN A 318 26.88 15.53 -15.05
C ASN A 318 25.61 14.85 -14.57
N ALA A 319 24.98 15.33 -13.50
CA ALA A 319 24.12 14.62 -12.55
C ALA A 319 22.87 13.83 -13.07
N GLY A 320 22.73 13.69 -14.39
CA GLY A 320 21.70 12.90 -15.06
C GLY A 320 20.41 13.68 -15.18
N ASN A 321 19.29 12.96 -15.02
CA ASN A 321 17.98 13.57 -14.97
C ASN A 321 17.85 14.51 -13.75
N SER A 322 17.19 15.65 -13.97
CA SER A 322 17.04 16.71 -12.97
C SER A 322 15.88 16.42 -12.01
N PHE A 323 16.13 16.57 -10.71
CA PHE A 323 15.09 16.55 -9.69
C PHE A 323 14.19 17.78 -9.80
N GLN A 324 14.74 18.93 -10.20
CA GLN A 324 13.98 20.15 -10.43
C GLN A 324 13.01 20.03 -11.62
N ASP A 325 13.40 19.35 -12.70
CA ASP A 325 12.52 19.08 -13.84
C ASP A 325 11.34 18.19 -13.45
N ALA A 326 11.52 17.31 -12.46
CA ALA A 326 10.46 16.50 -11.90
C ALA A 326 9.45 17.31 -11.05
N LEU A 327 9.89 18.42 -10.46
CA LEU A 327 9.00 19.43 -9.84
C LEU A 327 8.24 20.24 -10.89
N ASN A 328 8.87 20.50 -12.03
CA ASN A 328 8.25 21.21 -13.16
C ASN A 328 7.21 20.38 -13.91
N THR A 329 7.08 19.08 -13.62
CA THR A 329 5.91 18.28 -14.06
C THR A 329 4.60 18.72 -13.40
N HIS A 330 4.70 19.46 -12.29
CA HIS A 330 3.60 20.18 -11.65
C HIS A 330 3.83 21.71 -11.74
N GLY A 331 4.71 22.13 -12.66
CA GLY A 331 5.10 23.51 -12.88
C GLY A 331 4.00 24.31 -13.57
N LYS A 332 3.27 25.07 -12.74
CA LYS A 332 2.69 26.39 -12.99
C LYS A 332 2.77 26.88 -14.45
N TYR A 333 1.61 27.17 -15.04
CA TYR A 333 1.46 28.11 -16.15
C TYR A 333 2.36 29.34 -15.95
N SER A 334 3.52 29.41 -16.60
CA SER A 334 4.28 30.64 -16.74
C SER A 334 3.60 31.45 -17.83
N ILE A 335 2.82 32.43 -17.40
CA ILE A 335 2.24 33.45 -18.26
C ILE A 335 3.40 34.33 -18.75
N THR A 336 3.86 34.11 -19.97
CA THR A 336 4.52 35.18 -20.72
C THR A 336 3.40 36.09 -21.21
N ALA A 337 3.31 37.28 -20.61
CA ALA A 337 2.30 38.27 -20.92
C ALA A 337 2.37 38.64 -22.42
N ALA A 338 1.42 38.15 -23.19
CA ALA A 338 1.00 38.75 -24.45
C ALA A 338 -0.54 38.77 -24.45
N ASN A 339 -1.08 39.82 -23.84
CA ASN A 339 -2.40 40.41 -24.12
C ASN A 339 -3.60 39.47 -24.26
N ASN A 340 -4.02 38.84 -23.16
CA ASN A 340 -5.40 38.90 -22.64
C ASN A 340 -5.51 37.93 -21.45
N SER A 341 -5.67 38.50 -20.26
CA SER A 341 -5.62 37.83 -18.98
C SER A 341 -6.88 37.03 -18.65
N ASP A 342 -6.64 35.90 -17.99
CA ASP A 342 -7.57 35.16 -17.12
C ASP A 342 -8.43 34.07 -17.78
N LEU A 343 -7.78 32.94 -18.09
CA LEU A 343 -8.39 31.61 -18.07
C LEU A 343 -7.41 30.59 -17.46
N HIS A 344 -7.83 29.95 -16.36
CA HIS A 344 -7.20 28.77 -15.78
C HIS A 344 -7.98 27.54 -16.24
N PHE A 345 -7.30 26.42 -16.55
CA PHE A 345 -7.93 25.23 -17.11
C PHE A 345 -7.68 24.01 -16.20
N SER A 346 -8.70 23.17 -15.99
CA SER A 346 -8.55 21.87 -15.32
C SER A 346 -8.41 20.75 -16.34
N ASP A 347 -7.70 19.69 -15.93
CA ASP A 347 -7.40 18.51 -16.76
C ASP A 347 -8.63 17.64 -17.08
N ASP A 348 -9.78 17.93 -16.48
CA ASP A 348 -11.02 17.16 -16.64
C ASP A 348 -11.87 17.63 -17.84
N VAL A 349 -11.48 18.69 -18.55
CA VAL A 349 -12.28 19.28 -19.63
C VAL A 349 -11.72 18.89 -21.00
N PHE A 350 -12.60 18.52 -21.94
CA PHE A 350 -12.18 18.18 -23.30
C PHE A 350 -12.17 19.41 -24.20
N TRP A 351 -11.15 19.52 -25.05
CA TRP A 351 -10.93 20.71 -25.88
C TRP A 351 -11.02 20.38 -27.36
N SER A 352 -11.69 21.25 -28.11
CA SER A 352 -11.56 21.32 -29.56
C SER A 352 -11.02 22.69 -29.95
N TYR A 353 -10.43 22.81 -31.13
CA TYR A 353 -10.10 24.11 -31.69
C TYR A 353 -10.53 24.18 -33.15
N GLU A 354 -10.78 25.40 -33.61
CA GLU A 354 -11.01 25.73 -35.01
C GLU A 354 -10.16 26.94 -35.39
N THR A 355 -9.82 27.06 -36.67
CA THR A 355 -9.06 28.21 -37.17
C THR A 355 -10.01 29.17 -37.87
N VAL A 356 -10.21 30.36 -37.31
CA VAL A 356 -11.06 31.41 -37.88
C VAL A 356 -10.19 32.62 -38.14
N GLY A 357 -10.10 33.05 -39.41
CA GLY A 357 -9.30 34.22 -39.78
C GLY A 357 -7.78 34.09 -39.53
N GLY A 358 -7.26 32.86 -39.38
CA GLY A 358 -5.84 32.61 -39.07
C GLY A 358 -5.54 32.46 -37.58
N GLU A 359 -6.52 32.69 -36.70
CA GLU A 359 -6.39 32.51 -35.25
C GLU A 359 -7.05 31.21 -34.80
N ARG A 360 -6.45 30.53 -33.82
CA ARG A 360 -7.02 29.31 -33.22
C ARG A 360 -8.00 29.71 -32.11
N VAL A 361 -9.28 29.40 -32.33
CA VAL A 361 -10.34 29.53 -31.34
C VAL A 361 -10.49 28.18 -30.63
N PHE A 362 -10.40 28.18 -29.30
CA PHE A 362 -10.51 26.96 -28.49
C PHE A 362 -11.88 26.90 -27.81
N THR A 363 -12.52 25.74 -27.86
CA THR A 363 -13.83 25.47 -27.26
C THR A 363 -13.71 24.37 -26.21
N ALA A 364 -14.20 24.67 -25.01
CA ALA A 364 -14.26 23.75 -23.88
C ALA A 364 -15.53 22.88 -23.94
N HIS A 365 -15.40 21.59 -23.67
CA HIS A 365 -16.51 20.63 -23.67
C HIS A 365 -16.62 19.90 -22.34
N CYS A 366 -17.85 19.74 -21.86
CA CYS A 366 -18.15 19.04 -20.62
C CYS A 366 -17.56 17.61 -20.62
N PRO A 367 -16.82 17.19 -19.58
CA PRO A 367 -16.30 15.82 -19.48
C PRO A 367 -17.37 14.75 -19.59
N GLN A 368 -18.55 15.03 -19.02
CA GLN A 368 -19.62 14.05 -18.86
C GLN A 368 -20.45 13.86 -20.13
N CYS A 369 -20.72 14.92 -20.88
CA CYS A 369 -21.66 14.86 -22.00
C CYS A 369 -21.16 15.51 -23.31
N ARG A 370 -19.89 15.93 -23.35
CA ARG A 370 -19.20 16.51 -24.53
C ARG A 370 -19.89 17.72 -25.16
N THR A 371 -20.79 18.37 -24.41
CA THR A 371 -21.48 19.58 -24.85
C THR A 371 -20.59 20.79 -24.60
N ALA A 372 -20.56 21.73 -25.55
CA ALA A 372 -19.82 22.97 -25.42
C ALA A 372 -20.25 23.71 -24.15
N LEU A 373 -19.27 24.10 -23.35
CA LEU A 373 -19.50 24.84 -22.13
C LEU A 373 -19.63 26.34 -22.43
N VAL A 374 -20.57 27.01 -21.77
CA VAL A 374 -20.79 28.45 -21.93
C VAL A 374 -20.12 29.17 -20.77
N ARG A 375 -19.35 30.21 -21.08
CA ARG A 375 -18.66 31.04 -20.08
C ARG A 375 -19.67 31.95 -19.39
N GLU A 376 -19.83 31.80 -18.08
CA GLU A 376 -20.45 32.81 -17.21
C GLU A 376 -19.38 33.44 -16.33
N ILE A 377 -19.66 34.65 -15.80
CA ILE A 377 -18.68 35.58 -15.24
C ILE A 377 -17.78 34.94 -14.15
N ASP A 378 -18.26 33.92 -13.44
CA ASP A 378 -17.57 33.29 -12.30
C ASP A 378 -17.45 31.75 -12.35
N PHE A 379 -18.08 31.08 -13.33
CA PHE A 379 -18.05 29.62 -13.46
C PHE A 379 -18.31 29.17 -14.90
N VAL A 380 -17.91 27.95 -15.20
CA VAL A 380 -18.25 27.26 -16.44
C VAL A 380 -19.43 26.33 -16.16
N LYS A 381 -20.55 26.44 -16.91
CA LYS A 381 -21.75 25.62 -16.70
C LYS A 381 -22.14 24.84 -17.96
N CYS A 382 -22.43 23.54 -17.78
CA CYS A 382 -23.07 22.76 -18.83
C CYS A 382 -24.59 22.93 -18.78
N GLY A 383 -25.19 23.51 -19.82
CA GLY A 383 -26.64 23.65 -19.94
C GLY A 383 -27.41 22.32 -20.08
N LYS A 384 -26.71 21.19 -20.30
CA LYS A 384 -27.33 19.88 -20.52
C LYS A 384 -27.35 18.99 -19.29
N CYS A 385 -26.25 18.93 -18.52
CA CYS A 385 -26.11 18.04 -17.37
C CYS A 385 -25.91 18.76 -16.03
N GLY A 386 -25.77 20.09 -16.05
CA GLY A 386 -25.63 20.89 -14.82
C GLY A 386 -24.25 20.91 -14.19
N PHE A 387 -23.22 20.33 -14.83
CA PHE A 387 -21.82 20.43 -14.39
C PHE A 387 -21.39 21.90 -14.21
N GLN A 388 -20.73 22.21 -13.09
CA GLN A 388 -20.22 23.55 -12.74
C GLN A 388 -18.79 23.50 -12.18
N GLU A 389 -17.93 24.41 -12.63
CA GLU A 389 -16.55 24.55 -12.15
C GLU A 389 -16.18 26.05 -11.97
N ILE A 390 -15.53 26.38 -10.85
CA ILE A 390 -15.21 27.76 -10.43
C ILE A 390 -13.85 28.18 -10.99
N LEU A 391 -13.79 29.32 -11.69
CA LEU A 391 -12.52 29.94 -12.09
C LEU A 391 -11.99 30.81 -10.93
N CYS A 392 -10.73 30.59 -10.56
CA CYS A 392 -10.07 31.11 -9.36
C CYS A 392 -10.22 32.64 -9.14
N ARG A 393 -10.55 33.08 -7.90
CA ARG A 393 -10.60 34.50 -7.49
C ARG A 393 -9.19 35.07 -7.25
N ARG A 394 -8.82 36.20 -7.88
CA ARG A 394 -7.79 37.11 -7.36
C ARG A 394 -8.38 38.00 -6.26
N LYS A 395 -7.65 38.15 -5.13
CA LYS A 395 -7.89 39.22 -4.14
C LYS A 395 -7.67 40.60 -4.80
N PRO A 396 -8.44 41.65 -4.46
CA PRO A 396 -8.19 42.99 -4.97
C PRO A 396 -6.94 43.58 -4.32
N SER A 397 -5.85 43.70 -5.08
CA SER A 397 -4.72 44.57 -4.72
C SER A 397 -5.11 46.02 -5.01
N LYS A 398 -4.87 46.88 -4.01
CA LYS A 398 -5.17 48.32 -3.92
C LYS A 398 -5.05 49.09 -5.25
N MET A 399 -6.03 49.96 -5.51
CA MET A 399 -5.92 51.08 -6.46
C MET A 399 -4.75 52.00 -6.07
N PRO A 400 -3.91 52.42 -7.04
CA PRO A 400 -3.34 53.76 -7.04
C PRO A 400 -4.29 54.71 -7.80
N SER A 401 -4.33 55.94 -7.29
CA SER A 401 -5.12 57.12 -7.70
C SER A 401 -5.20 57.39 -9.20
#